data_AF-A0A418Y828-F1
#
_entry.id   AF-A0A418Y828-F1
#
_cell.length_a   1.000
_cell.length_b   1.000
_cell.length_c   1.000
_cell.angle_alpha   90.00
_cell.angle_beta   90.00
_cell.angle_gamma   90.00
#
_symmetry.space_group_name_H-M   'P 1'
#
loop_
_entity.id
_entity.type
_entity.pdbx_description
1 polymer ?
#
loop_
_entity_poly.entity_id
_entity_poly.type
_entity_poly.pdbx_seq_one_letter_code
_entity_poly.pdbx_strand_id
1 'polypeptide(L)' 'MKCKRTSDGRKLDHHALQVMRQQAIKAVRDGQPVASVAAAFGMNVTT' A
#
# COMPACT_ATOMS: atom_id res chain seq x y z
N MET A 1 11.36 8.35 -28.91
CA MET A 1 9.98 8.46 -28.40
C MET A 1 10.03 8.41 -26.87
N LYS A 2 9.65 9.47 -26.14
CA LYS A 2 9.64 9.44 -24.66
C LYS A 2 8.44 8.63 -24.20
N CYS A 3 8.67 7.45 -23.59
CA CYS A 3 7.63 6.69 -22.93
C CYS A 3 7.00 7.55 -21.82
N LYS A 4 5.70 7.82 -21.91
CA LYS A 4 4.96 8.49 -20.84
C LYS A 4 4.80 7.47 -19.71
N ARG A 5 5.72 7.49 -18.75
CA ARG A 5 5.61 6.66 -17.55
C ARG A 5 4.43 7.20 -16.73
N THR A 6 3.43 6.35 -16.50
CA THR A 6 2.27 6.69 -15.66
C THR A 6 2.61 6.70 -14.18
N SER A 7 3.73 6.05 -13.79
CA SER A 7 4.27 6.20 -12.45
C SER A 7 5.09 7.48 -12.34
N ASP A 8 4.81 8.25 -11.31
CA ASP A 8 5.43 9.52 -10.93
C ASP A 8 6.89 9.38 -10.45
N GLY A 9 7.54 8.25 -10.77
CA GLY A 9 8.97 8.03 -10.56
C GLY A 9 9.40 7.90 -9.09
N ARG A 10 8.47 8.05 -8.14
CA ARG A 10 8.75 7.89 -6.71
C ARG A 10 9.02 6.43 -6.41
N LYS A 11 10.25 6.14 -6.02
CA LYS A 11 10.59 4.84 -5.45
C LYS A 11 9.94 4.74 -4.06
N LEU A 12 9.29 3.62 -3.78
CA LEU A 12 8.98 3.24 -2.41
C LEU A 12 10.31 2.85 -1.76
N ASP A 13 10.89 3.76 -0.99
CA ASP A 13 12.07 3.46 -0.18
C ASP A 13 11.66 2.66 1.07
N HIS A 14 12.66 2.21 1.83
CA HIS A 14 12.40 1.40 3.03
C HIS A 14 11.53 2.15 4.05
N HIS A 15 11.69 3.48 4.15
CA HIS A 15 10.91 4.30 5.06
C HIS A 15 9.44 4.38 4.63
N ALA A 16 9.18 4.64 3.34
CA ALA A 16 7.84 4.67 2.77
C ALA A 16 7.12 3.33 2.99
N LEU A 17 7.79 2.21 2.78
CA LEU A 17 7.22 0.88 3.03
C LEU A 17 6.87 0.69 4.52
N GLN A 18 7.73 1.17 5.44
CA GLN A 18 7.46 1.10 6.87
C GLN A 18 6.23 1.93 7.27
N VAL A 19 6.08 3.13 6.71
CA VAL A 19 4.93 4.01 6.94
C VAL A 19 3.65 3.35 6.41
N MET A 20 3.67 2.79 5.19
CA MET A 20 2.52 2.06 4.62
C MET A 20 2.09 0.90 5.52
N ARG A 21 3.06 0.15 6.08
CA ARG A 21 2.77 -0.94 7.03
C ARG A 21 2.09 -0.43 8.30
N GLN A 22 2.57 0.68 8.89
CA GLN A 22 1.96 1.26 10.08
C GLN A 22 0.53 1.75 9.83
N GLN A 23 0.29 2.36 8.67
CA GLN A 23 -1.05 2.79 8.26
C GLN A 23 -1.99 1.60 8.10
N ALA A 24 -1.55 0.52 7.45
CA ALA A 24 -2.34 -0.70 7.30
C ALA A 24 -2.70 -1.33 8.66
N ILE A 25 -1.72 -1.43 9.57
CA ILE A 25 -1.96 -1.95 10.93
C ILE A 25 -2.94 -1.08 11.69
N LYS A 26 -2.80 0.24 11.60
CA LYS A 26 -3.72 1.19 12.24
C LYS A 26 -5.15 1.02 11.71
N ALA A 27 -5.33 0.98 10.39
CA ALA A 27 -6.65 0.81 9.78
C ALA A 27 -7.36 -0.46 10.26
N VAL A 28 -6.63 -1.58 10.33
CA VAL A 28 -7.18 -2.85 10.85
C VAL A 28 -7.55 -2.72 12.33
N ARG A 29 -6.70 -2.07 13.16
CA ARG A 29 -7.00 -1.83 14.58
C ARG A 29 -8.19 -0.89 14.79
N ASP A 30 -8.37 0.08 13.90
CA ASP A 30 -9.50 1.02 13.89
C ASP A 30 -10.80 0.36 13.38
N GLY A 31 -10.76 -0.95 13.08
CA GLY A 31 -11.93 -1.76 12.72
C GLY A 31 -12.18 -1.89 11.22
N GLN A 32 -11.27 -1.42 10.36
CA GLN A 32 -11.41 -1.67 8.93
C GLN A 32 -11.24 -3.16 8.61
N PRO A 33 -12.07 -3.71 7.70
CA PRO A 33 -11.94 -5.09 7.27
C PRO A 33 -10.64 -5.30 6.49
N VAL A 34 -9.92 -6.38 6.79
CA VAL A 34 -8.62 -6.72 6.19
C VAL A 34 -8.71 -6.77 4.66
N ALA A 35 -9.81 -7.25 4.10
CA ALA A 35 -10.05 -7.29 2.65
C ALA A 35 -10.06 -5.90 2.01
N SER A 36 -10.64 -4.90 2.68
CA SER A 36 -10.67 -3.51 2.19
C SER A 36 -9.28 -2.88 2.23
N VAL A 37 -8.54 -3.12 3.32
CA VAL A 37 -7.16 -2.65 3.45
C VAL A 37 -6.26 -3.30 2.40
N ALA A 38 -6.39 -4.62 2.19
CA ALA A 38 -5.65 -5.36 1.18
C ALA A 38 -5.95 -4.85 -0.24
N ALA A 39 -7.22 -4.60 -0.58
CA ALA A 39 -7.61 -4.05 -1.86
C ALA A 39 -7.02 -2.65 -2.10
N ALA A 40 -7.01 -1.78 -1.08
CA ALA A 40 -6.42 -0.44 -1.17
C ALA A 40 -4.91 -0.46 -1.44
N PHE A 41 -4.21 -1.46 -0.90
CA PHE A 41 -2.77 -1.65 -1.13
C PHE A 41 -2.43 -2.59 -2.28
N GLY A 42 -3.43 -3.14 -2.99
CA GLY A 42 -3.22 -4.11 -4.08
C GLY A 42 -2.59 -5.43 -3.62
N MET A 43 -2.86 -5.84 -2.38
CA MET A 43 -2.34 -7.06 -1.75
C MET A 43 -3.32 -8.23 -1.89
N ASN A 44 -2.79 -9.44 -2.07
CA ASN A 44 -3.58 -10.67 -1.96
C ASN A 44 -3.73 -11.07 -0.48
N VAL A 45 -4.93 -11.50 -0.10
CA VAL A 45 -5.20 -12.05 1.24
C VAL A 45 -4.91 -13.54 1.22
N THR A 46 -4.01 -14.00 2.09
CA THR A 46 -3.74 -15.42 2.34
C THR A 46 -4.16 -15.75 3.77
N THR A 47 -4.97 -16.79 3.93
CA THR A 47 -5.45 -17.33 5.21
C THR A 47 -4.43 -18.24 5.86
#